data_AF-A0A7C4KJL5-F1
#
_entry.id   AF-A0A7C4KJL5-F1
#
_cell.length_a   1.000
_cell.length_b   1.000
_cell.length_c   1.000
_cell.angle_alpha   90.00
_cell.angle_beta   90.00
_cell.angle_gamma   90.00
#
_symmetry.space_group_name_H-M   'P 1'
#
loop_
_entity.id
_entity.type
_entity.pdbx_description
1 polymer ?
#
loop_
_entity_poly.entity_id
_entity_poly.type
_entity_poly.pdbx_seq_one_letter_code
_entity_poly.pdbx_strand_id
1 'polypeptide(L)' 'MATSLFSRWKTGLERTRKVAFGRLSQLFGATKITEEIWDELEAILIQADLGVNITQQVIATLRKRVFDEGLT' A
#
# COMPACT_ATOMS: atom_id res chain seq x y z
N MET A 1 -6.75 -27.17 -11.20
CA MET A 1 -5.28 -26.99 -11.26
C MET A 1 -4.82 -25.54 -10.98
N ALA A 2 -5.54 -24.50 -11.41
CA ALA A 2 -5.16 -23.09 -11.15
C ALA A 2 -5.10 -22.70 -9.65
N THR A 3 -5.96 -23.29 -8.80
CA THR A 3 -6.03 -22.99 -7.36
C THR A 3 -4.74 -23.33 -6.61
N SER A 4 -3.96 -24.33 -7.04
CA SER A 4 -2.72 -24.71 -6.35
C SER A 4 -1.52 -23.82 -6.68
N LEU A 5 -1.52 -23.18 -7.86
CA LEU A 5 -0.47 -22.23 -8.23
C LEU A 5 -0.69 -20.88 -7.53
N PHE A 6 -1.92 -20.39 -7.53
CA PHE A 6 -2.27 -19.17 -6.80
C PHE A 6 -2.06 -19.33 -5.29
N SER A 7 -2.40 -20.48 -4.70
CA SER A 7 -2.15 -20.73 -3.27
C SER A 7 -0.66 -20.74 -2.95
N ARG A 8 0.17 -21.40 -3.77
CA ARG A 8 1.63 -21.39 -3.60
C ARG A 8 2.24 -20.00 -3.71
N TRP A 9 1.78 -19.20 -4.67
CA TRP A 9 2.19 -17.79 -4.80
C TRP A 9 1.78 -16.96 -3.58
N LYS A 10 0.53 -17.10 -3.12
CA LYS A 10 0.00 -16.40 -1.96
C LYS A 10 0.79 -16.75 -0.68
N THR A 11 1.13 -18.02 -0.49
CA THR A 11 1.96 -18.48 0.63
C THR A 11 3.40 -17.97 0.50
N GLY A 12 3.99 -17.97 -0.70
CA GLY A 12 5.34 -17.44 -0.94
C GLY A 12 5.46 -15.94 -0.62
N LEU A 13 4.41 -15.17 -0.90
CA LEU A 13 4.34 -13.73 -0.63
C LEU A 13 3.84 -13.39 0.78
N GLU A 14 3.56 -14.39 1.61
CA GLU A 14 2.90 -14.19 2.91
C GLU A 14 3.73 -13.32 3.85
N ARG A 15 5.07 -13.47 3.83
CA ARG A 15 5.99 -12.64 4.62
C ARG A 15 5.92 -11.17 4.19
N THR A 16 6.07 -10.90 2.90
CA THR A 16 6.01 -9.55 2.32
C THR A 16 4.67 -8.89 2.63
N ARG A 17 3.58 -9.64 2.47
CA ARG A 17 2.23 -9.18 2.82
C ARG A 17 2.14 -8.81 4.30
N LYS A 18 2.60 -9.67 5.22
CA LYS A 18 2.53 -9.40 6.67
C LYS A 18 3.32 -8.15 7.05
N VAL A 19 4.51 -7.94 6.50
CA VAL A 19 5.35 -6.77 6.80
C VAL A 19 4.73 -5.49 6.22
N ALA A 20 4.36 -5.50 4.94
CA ALA A 20 3.79 -4.32 4.28
C ALA A 20 2.44 -3.94 4.88
N PHE A 21 1.50 -4.89 5.00
CA PHE A 21 0.18 -4.61 5.58
C PHE A 21 0.23 -4.28 7.07
N GLY A 22 1.20 -4.81 7.83
CA GLY A 22 1.37 -4.44 9.24
C GLY A 22 1.68 -2.95 9.41
N ARG A 23 2.58 -2.41 8.58
CA ARG A 23 2.93 -0.97 8.57
C ARG A 23 1.77 -0.11 8.10
N LEU A 24 1.09 -0.53 7.02
CA LEU A 24 -0.09 0.18 6.51
C LEU A 24 -1.23 0.23 7.55
N SER A 25 -1.50 -0.87 8.27
CA SER A 25 -2.53 -0.88 9.32
C SER A 25 -2.20 0.05 10.50
N GLN A 26 -0.93 0.27 10.81
CA GLN A 26 -0.52 1.26 11.82
C GLN A 26 -0.75 2.69 11.32
N LEU A 27 -0.37 2.96 10.08
CA LEU A 27 -0.50 4.25 9.41
C LEU A 27 -1.97 4.67 9.18
N PHE A 28 -2.85 3.73 8.85
CA PHE A 28 -4.30 3.98 8.67
C PHE A 28 -5.14 3.80 9.94
N GLY A 29 -4.51 3.61 11.11
CA GLY A 29 -5.23 3.62 12.39
C GLY A 29 -5.80 5.00 12.77
N ALA A 30 -5.36 6.05 12.09
CA ALA A 30 -5.88 7.40 12.24
C ALA A 30 -7.19 7.57 11.46
N THR A 31 -8.21 8.17 12.09
CA THR A 31 -9.56 8.36 11.54
C THR A 31 -9.64 9.29 10.32
N LYS A 32 -8.54 9.98 9.99
CA LYS A 32 -8.45 10.96 8.91
C LYS A 32 -7.14 10.77 8.16
N ILE A 33 -7.21 10.78 6.83
CA ILE A 33 -6.03 10.73 5.98
C ILE A 33 -5.42 12.14 5.93
N THR A 34 -4.22 12.29 6.46
CA THR A 34 -3.47 13.56 6.51
C THR A 34 -2.36 13.58 5.46
N GLU A 35 -1.75 14.74 5.23
CA GLU A 35 -0.57 14.85 4.35
C GLU A 35 0.61 14.01 4.86
N GLU A 36 0.84 13.97 6.17
CA GLU A 36 1.90 13.16 6.79
C GLU A 36 1.74 11.66 6.51
N ILE A 37 0.50 11.17 6.47
CA ILE A 37 0.17 9.78 6.11
C ILE A 37 0.57 9.48 4.66
N TRP A 38 0.40 10.43 3.74
CA TRP A 38 0.80 10.25 2.35
C TRP A 38 2.31 10.23 2.17
N ASP A 39 3.03 11.08 2.89
CA ASP A 39 4.49 11.13 2.87
C ASP A 39 5.10 9.83 3.42
N GLU A 40 4.55 9.31 4.52
CA GLU A 40 5.00 8.05 5.11
C GLU A 40 4.68 6.85 4.19
N LEU A 41 3.50 6.85 3.55
CA LEU A 41 3.13 5.83 2.56
C LEU A 41 4.10 5.83 1.37
N GLU A 42 4.44 7.00 0.83
CA GLU A 42 5.41 7.14 -0.24
C GLU A 42 6.78 6.56 0.16
N ALA A 43 7.28 6.90 1.35
CA ALA A 43 8.54 6.38 1.87
C ALA A 43 8.54 4.84 1.99
N ILE A 44 7.44 4.25 2.49
CA ILE A 44 7.28 2.79 2.59
C ILE A 44 7.32 2.13 1.22
N LEU A 45 6.63 2.70 0.23
CA LEU A 45 6.58 2.14 -1.12
C LEU A 45 7.95 2.22 -1.82
N ILE A 46 8.68 3.33 -1.66
CA ILE A 46 10.05 3.45 -2.19
C ILE A 46 10.96 2.41 -1.52
N GLN A 47 10.86 2.21 -0.20
CA GLN A 47 11.65 1.20 0.53
C GLN A 47 11.31 -0.23 0.10
N ALA A 48 10.12 -0.47 -0.44
CA ALA A 48 9.69 -1.76 -0.96
C ALA A 48 10.15 -2.05 -2.40
N ASP A 49 11.21 -1.37 -2.87
CA ASP A 49 11.84 -1.53 -4.19
C ASP A 49 10.92 -1.19 -5.39
N LEU A 50 9.89 -0.36 -5.20
CA LEU A 50 9.03 0.13 -6.30
C LEU A 50 9.71 1.25 -7.12
N GLY A 51 10.58 2.03 -6.49
CA GLY A 51 11.21 3.21 -7.09
C GLY A 51 10.28 4.43 -7.20
N VAL A 52 10.88 5.61 -7.37
CA VAL A 52 10.19 6.90 -7.26
C VAL A 52 9.04 7.06 -8.27
N ASN A 53 9.27 6.74 -9.55
CA ASN A 53 8.29 6.98 -10.61
C ASN A 53 7.00 6.17 -10.38
N ILE A 54 7.13 4.87 -10.08
CA ILE A 54 5.98 4.01 -9.83
C ILE A 54 5.26 4.43 -8.55
N THR A 55 6.00 4.74 -7.49
CA THR A 55 5.40 5.22 -6.23
C THR A 55 4.57 6.48 -6.46
N GLN A 56 5.09 7.48 -7.17
CA GLN A 56 4.37 8.72 -7.47
C GLN A 56 3.06 8.46 -8.23
N GLN A 57 3.06 7.57 -9.22
CA GLN A 57 1.85 7.19 -9.95
C GLN A 57 0.82 6.50 -9.03
N VAL A 58 1.28 5.62 -8.14
CA VAL A 58 0.42 4.93 -7.16
C VAL A 58 -0.20 5.94 -6.19
N ILE A 59 0.60 6.84 -5.60
CA ILE A 59 0.13 7.87 -4.67
C ILE A 59 -0.90 8.79 -5.33
N ALA A 60 -0.61 9.27 -6.54
CA ALA A 60 -1.55 10.12 -7.28
C ALA A 60 -2.90 9.43 -7.52
N THR A 61 -2.87 8.14 -7.88
CA THR A 61 -4.08 7.34 -8.11
C THR A 61 -4.88 7.15 -6.80
N LEU A 62 -4.19 6.87 -5.69
CA LEU A 62 -4.83 6.70 -4.38
C LEU A 62 -5.43 8.01 -3.86
N ARG A 63 -4.70 9.13 -3.95
CA ARG A 63 -5.20 10.46 -3.55
C ARG A 63 -6.44 10.85 -4.32
N LYS A 64 -6.44 10.65 -5.64
CA LYS A 64 -7.62 10.87 -6.49
C LYS A 64 -8.82 10.05 -6.01
N ARG A 65 -8.60 8.76 -5.73
CA ARG A 65 -9.66 7.87 -5.25
C ARG A 65 -10.23 8.30 -3.90
N VAL A 66 -9.38 8.70 -2.96
CA VAL A 66 -9.79 9.22 -1.64
C VAL A 66 -10.64 10.47 -1.78
N PHE A 67 -10.27 11.37 -2.70
CA PHE A 67 -11.05 12.56 -3.01
C PHE A 67 -12.41 12.21 -3.63
N ASP A 68 -12.43 11.33 -4.64
CA ASP A 68 -13.64 10.90 -5.33
C ASP A 68 -14.61 10.15 -4.39
N GLU A 69 -14.11 9.41 -3.41
CA GLU A 69 -14.89 8.67 -2.40
C GLU A 69 -15.24 9.52 -1.15
N GLY A 70 -14.75 10.76 -1.05
CA GLY A 70 -15.06 11.67 0.06
C GLY A 70 -14.45 11.25 1.41
N LEU A 71 -13.30 10.58 1.40
CA LEU A 71 -12.63 10.02 2.58
C LEU A 71 -11.65 11.00 3.26
N THR A 72 -11.82 12.31 3.04
CA THR A 72 -10.94 13.38 3.54
C THR A 72 -11.45 14.06 4.80
#